data_AF-A0A9D1GIG5-F1
#
_entry.id   AF-A0A9D1GIG5-F1
#
_cell.length_a   1.000
_cell.length_b   1.000
_cell.length_c   1.000
_cell.angle_alpha   90.00
_cell.angle_beta   90.00
_cell.angle_gamma   90.00
#
_symmetry.space_group_name_H-M   'P 1'
#
loop_
_entity.id
_entity.type
_entity.pdbx_description
1 polymer ?
#
loop_
_entity_poly.entity_id
_entity_poly.type
_entity_poly.pdbx_seq_one_letter_code
_entity_poly.pdbx_strand_id
1 'polypeptide(L)'
;MKKVKITVLKKEFYADFAEKYLTDGKAVGACSLLNEGDTFVFDGGAKMPEGFCPWAWIDIYHNVSAISSGGTYSPWNIKEGQTI
;
A
#
# COMPACT_ATOMS: atom_id res chain seq x y z
N MET A 1 -8.45 18.72 -1.67
CA MET A 1 -7.91 17.36 -1.47
C MET A 1 -8.26 16.91 -0.07
N LYS A 2 -8.86 15.73 0.07
CA LYS A 2 -9.15 15.10 1.38
C LYS A 2 -7.92 14.32 1.83
N LYS A 3 -7.66 14.30 3.13
CA LYS A 3 -6.62 13.45 3.71
C LYS A 3 -7.01 11.98 3.56
N VAL A 4 -6.05 11.14 3.16
CA VAL A 4 -6.28 9.70 3.00
C VAL A 4 -5.42 8.94 4.00
N LYS A 5 -6.06 8.12 4.83
CA LYS A 5 -5.36 7.21 5.74
C LYS A 5 -5.04 5.92 4.99
N ILE A 6 -3.79 5.52 5.01
CA ILE A 6 -3.30 4.25 4.49
C ILE A 6 -2.98 3.37 5.70
N THR A 7 -3.36 2.10 5.66
CA THR A 7 -3.09 1.14 6.74
C THR A 7 -2.60 -0.15 6.13
N VAL A 8 -1.48 -0.67 6.61
CA VAL A 8 -0.95 -1.97 6.19
C VAL A 8 -1.78 -3.05 6.87
N LEU A 9 -2.63 -3.73 6.09
CA LEU A 9 -3.56 -4.73 6.64
C LEU A 9 -2.88 -6.09 6.83
N LYS A 10 -2.06 -6.49 5.86
CA LYS A 10 -1.43 -7.80 5.83
C LYS A 10 -0.08 -7.75 5.14
N LYS A 11 0.87 -8.56 5.59
CA LYS A 11 2.17 -8.76 4.96
C LYS A 11 2.39 -10.24 4.67
N GLU A 12 2.43 -10.57 3.38
CA GLU A 12 2.61 -11.96 2.91
C GLU A 12 3.98 -12.15 2.27
N PHE A 13 4.55 -13.35 2.47
CA PHE A 13 5.77 -13.80 1.81
C PHE A 13 5.64 -15.26 1.38
N TYR A 14 5.72 -15.49 0.07
CA TYR A 14 5.60 -16.80 -0.54
C TYR A 14 6.98 -17.42 -0.74
N ALA A 15 7.43 -18.18 0.25
CA ALA A 15 8.79 -18.74 0.28
C ALA A 15 9.06 -19.72 -0.88
N ASP A 16 8.04 -20.41 -1.36
CA ASP A 16 8.09 -21.32 -2.50
C ASP A 16 8.36 -20.57 -3.82
N PHE A 17 7.70 -19.42 -4.03
CA PHE A 17 8.00 -18.55 -5.16
C PHE A 17 9.37 -17.89 -5.02
N ALA A 18 9.73 -17.47 -3.81
CA ALA A 18 11.04 -16.87 -3.55
C ALA A 18 12.17 -17.83 -3.92
N GLU A 19 12.12 -19.08 -3.44
CA GLU A 19 13.11 -20.12 -3.75
C GLU A 19 13.24 -20.40 -5.25
N LYS A 20 12.13 -20.35 -6.00
CA LYS A 20 12.10 -20.69 -7.42
C LYS A 20 12.58 -19.55 -8.33
N TYR A 21 12.34 -18.30 -7.95
CA TYR A 21 12.48 -17.15 -8.87
C TYR A 21 13.48 -16.08 -8.40
N LEU A 22 13.88 -16.06 -7.13
CA LEU A 22 14.82 -15.06 -6.60
C LEU A 22 16.23 -15.63 -6.48
N THR A 23 17.25 -14.82 -6.78
CA THR A 23 18.66 -15.22 -6.69
C THR A 23 19.05 -15.66 -5.27
N ASP A 24 18.53 -14.97 -4.25
CA ASP A 24 18.79 -15.29 -2.84
C ASP A 24 17.74 -16.26 -2.25
N GLY A 25 16.86 -16.81 -3.10
CA GLY A 25 15.82 -17.75 -2.73
C GLY A 25 14.95 -17.25 -1.57
N LYS A 26 14.59 -18.17 -0.67
CA LYS A 26 13.82 -17.84 0.55
C LYS A 26 14.55 -16.92 1.55
N ALA A 27 15.86 -16.71 1.41
CA ALA A 27 16.65 -15.94 2.37
C ALA A 27 16.30 -14.44 2.36
N VAL A 28 15.67 -13.95 1.28
CA VAL A 28 15.17 -12.57 1.17
C VAL A 28 14.16 -12.25 2.29
N GLY A 29 13.30 -13.21 2.63
CA GLY A 29 12.24 -13.04 3.62
C GLY A 29 11.17 -12.01 3.24
N ALA A 30 10.29 -11.70 4.20
CA ALA A 30 9.22 -10.71 4.03
C ALA A 30 9.77 -9.27 4.03
N CYS A 31 9.00 -8.34 3.47
CA CYS A 31 9.33 -6.91 3.47
C CYS A 31 9.68 -6.42 4.89
N SER A 32 10.84 -5.78 5.05
CA SER A 32 11.32 -5.24 6.32
C SER A 32 10.89 -3.79 6.58
N LEU A 33 10.46 -3.07 5.53
CA LEU A 33 10.09 -1.65 5.61
C LEU A 33 8.71 -1.39 6.21
N LEU A 34 7.73 -2.25 5.91
CA LEU A 34 6.35 -2.09 6.33
C LEU A 34 5.94 -3.25 7.25
N ASN A 35 5.18 -2.95 8.30
CA ASN A 35 4.63 -3.92 9.23
C ASN A 35 3.11 -3.83 9.30
N GLU A 36 2.47 -4.95 9.62
CA GLU A 36 1.02 -4.98 9.79
C GLU A 36 0.58 -4.03 10.90
N GLY A 37 -0.46 -3.24 10.63
CA GLY A 37 -0.94 -2.20 11.52
C GLY A 37 -0.28 -0.84 11.33
N ASP A 38 0.81 -0.72 10.56
CA ASP A 38 1.42 0.58 10.27
C ASP A 38 0.40 1.49 9.57
N THR A 39 0.33 2.74 10.01
CA THR A 39 -0.59 3.74 9.45
C THR A 39 0.15 4.96 8.95
N PHE A 40 -0.26 5.43 7.78
CA PHE A 40 0.31 6.61 7.13
C PHE A 40 -0.83 7.55 6.71
N VAL A 41 -0.52 8.84 6.59
CA VAL A 41 -1.48 9.84 6.12
C VAL A 41 -0.94 10.54 4.90
N PHE A 42 -1.71 10.50 3.82
CA PHE A 42 -1.46 11.32 2.64
C PHE A 42 -2.24 12.63 2.74
N ASP A 43 -1.49 13.74 2.79
CA ASP A 43 -2.02 15.09 2.92
C ASP A 43 -2.18 15.84 1.57
N GLY A 44 -1.90 15.18 0.44
CA GLY A 44 -2.03 15.77 -0.89
C GLY A 44 -0.70 16.12 -1.57
N GLY A 45 -0.80 16.81 -2.71
CA GLY A 45 0.37 17.39 -3.40
C GLY A 45 1.30 16.38 -4.06
N ALA A 46 0.80 15.20 -4.44
CA ALA A 46 1.57 14.12 -5.08
C ALA A 46 2.82 13.65 -4.29
N LYS A 47 2.89 13.98 -3.00
CA LYS A 47 4.02 13.63 -2.14
C LYS A 47 3.74 12.33 -1.40
N MET A 48 4.67 11.39 -1.49
CA MET A 48 4.63 10.16 -0.71
C MET A 48 4.64 10.47 0.80
N PRO A 49 3.85 9.77 1.63
CA PRO A 49 3.96 9.89 3.08
C PRO A 49 5.37 9.56 3.57
N GLU A 50 5.82 10.27 4.60
CA GLU A 50 7.14 10.03 5.21
C GLU A 50 7.21 8.61 5.79
N GLY A 51 8.34 7.93 5.57
CA GLY A 51 8.55 6.55 6.02
C GLY A 51 7.82 5.48 5.20
N PHE A 52 7.01 5.85 4.21
CA PHE A 52 6.34 4.87 3.35
C PHE A 52 7.31 4.26 2.32
N CYS A 53 7.06 3.02 1.90
CA CYS A 53 7.87 2.35 0.89
C CYS A 53 7.66 2.98 -0.50
N PRO A 54 8.72 3.45 -1.20
CA PRO A 54 8.60 4.07 -2.52
C PRO A 54 8.02 3.15 -3.60
N TRP A 55 8.34 1.86 -3.56
CA TRP A 55 7.82 0.89 -4.52
C TRP A 55 6.32 0.68 -4.34
N ALA A 56 5.89 0.43 -3.10
CA ALA A 56 4.48 0.30 -2.77
C ALA A 56 3.70 1.59 -3.06
N TRP A 57 4.34 2.76 -2.90
CA TRP A 57 3.70 4.05 -3.21
C TRP A 57 3.30 4.16 -4.67
N ILE A 58 4.18 3.78 -5.60
CA ILE A 58 3.90 3.84 -7.04
C ILE A 58 2.65 3.01 -7.37
N ASP A 59 2.52 1.83 -6.75
CA ASP A 59 1.40 0.93 -6.99
C ASP A 59 0.07 1.50 -6.47
N ILE A 60 0.06 2.15 -5.31
CA ILE A 60 -1.20 2.63 -4.70
C ILE A 60 -1.52 4.09 -4.97
N TYR A 61 -0.56 4.88 -5.48
CA TYR A 61 -0.67 6.34 -5.59
C TYR A 61 -1.90 6.79 -6.38
N HIS A 62 -2.20 6.09 -7.48
CA HIS A 62 -3.36 6.42 -8.32
C HIS A 62 -4.67 6.27 -7.54
N ASN A 63 -4.82 5.20 -6.76
CA ASN A 63 -6.00 4.96 -5.92
C ASN A 63 -6.11 5.98 -4.78
N VAL A 64 -4.99 6.23 -4.09
CA VAL A 64 -4.93 7.24 -3.01
C VAL A 64 -5.29 8.63 -3.54
N SER A 65 -4.80 8.98 -4.73
CA SER A 65 -5.10 10.26 -5.38
C SER A 65 -6.55 10.38 -5.81
N ALA A 66 -7.14 9.31 -6.34
CA ALA A 66 -8.55 9.26 -6.68
C ALA A 66 -9.42 9.51 -5.44
N ILE A 67 -9.16 8.79 -4.34
CA ILE A 67 -9.89 8.97 -3.07
C ILE A 67 -9.69 10.39 -2.52
N SER A 68 -8.47 10.92 -2.54
CA SER A 68 -8.17 12.30 -2.08
C SER A 68 -8.93 13.35 -2.89
N SER A 69 -9.21 13.07 -4.16
CA SER A 69 -9.97 13.94 -5.07
C SER A 69 -11.48 13.74 -4.97
N GLY A 70 -11.95 12.83 -4.12
CA GLY A 70 -13.38 12.55 -3.92
C GLY A 70 -13.93 11.41 -4.79
N GLY A 71 -13.06 10.66 -5.47
CA GLY A 71 -13.43 9.42 -6.14
C GLY A 71 -13.95 8.36 -5.18
N THR A 72 -14.79 7.47 -5.69
CA THR A 72 -15.40 6.38 -4.92
C THR A 72 -15.29 5.06 -5.66
N TYR A 73 -15.19 3.98 -4.89
CA TYR A 73 -15.18 2.60 -5.39
C TYR A 73 -16.50 1.86 -5.07
N SER A 74 -17.52 2.59 -4.59
CA SER A 74 -18.88 2.07 -4.47
C SER A 74 -19.48 1.79 -5.88
N PRO A 75 -20.25 0.71 -6.09
CA PRO A 75 -20.79 -0.22 -5.09
C PRO A 75 -19.90 -1.44 -4.79
N TRP A 76 -18.67 -1.49 -5.32
CA TRP A 76 -17.76 -2.63 -5.13
C TRP A 76 -17.18 -2.69 -3.72
N ASN A 77 -16.94 -1.52 -3.13
CA ASN A 77 -16.48 -1.40 -1.75
C ASN A 77 -17.64 -1.01 -0.82
N ILE A 78 -17.66 -1.61 0.37
CA ILE A 78 -18.74 -1.45 1.37
C ILE A 78 -18.85 -0.01 1.87
N LYS A 79 -17.72 0.69 2.03
CA LYS A 79 -17.69 2.08 2.51
C LYS A 79 -17.27 3.02 1.38
N GLU A 80 -17.94 4.17 1.31
CA GLU A 80 -17.56 5.24 0.40
C GLU A 80 -16.17 5.78 0.75
N GLY A 81 -15.36 6.08 -0.28
CA GLY A 81 -13.99 6.59 -0.10
C GLY A 81 -13.00 5.57 0.47
N GLN A 82 -13.31 4.27 0.43
CA GLN A 82 -12.42 3.19 0.82
C GLN A 82 -11.94 2.40 -0.39
N THR A 83 -10.70 1.91 -0.35
CA THR A 83 -10.15 0.85 -1.23
C THR A 83 -9.20 -0.04 -0.43
N ILE A 84 -8.95 -1.24 -0.97
CA ILE A 84 -7.91 -2.18 -0.52
C ILE A 84 -6.80 -2.26 -1.55
#